data_AF-A0A537AB41-F1
#
_entry.id   AF-A0A537AB41-F1
#
_cell.length_a   1.000
_cell.length_b   1.000
_cell.length_c   1.000
_cell.angle_alpha   90.00
_cell.angle_beta   90.00
_cell.angle_gamma   90.00
#
_symmetry.space_group_name_H-M   'P 1'
#
loop_
_entity.id
_entity.type
_entity.pdbx_description
1 polymer ?
#
loop_
_entity_poly.entity_id
_entity_poly.type
_entity_poly.pdbx_seq_one_letter_code
_entity_poly.pdbx_strand_id
1 'polypeptide(L)'
;MSVMLLLAALVCAEASAAEPKSLALMDCELIDDMRPFASEQARREVDQRIALITAELAKELERRGMYRVLDRASAPGAERIARCWVQKVSNLILNINIEVRSAATDETVYVKSVDIRGNTDETWLRGVRRLVDNIEERRHHLH
;
A
#
# COMPACT_ATOMS: atom_id res chain seq x y z
N MET A 1 62.93 -5.02 13.79
CA MET A 1 62.27 -6.34 13.68
C MET A 1 61.39 -6.51 14.90
N SER A 2 60.07 -6.58 14.87
CA SER A 2 59.07 -6.56 13.81
C SER A 2 57.80 -6.02 14.46
N VAL A 3 57.14 -5.05 13.83
CA VAL A 3 55.82 -4.57 14.25
C VAL A 3 54.81 -5.63 13.82
N MET A 4 54.16 -6.25 14.81
CA MET A 4 53.10 -7.24 14.59
C MET A 4 51.83 -6.49 14.15
N LEU A 5 51.53 -6.56 12.86
CA LEU A 5 50.31 -6.01 12.25
C LEU A 5 49.09 -6.79 12.78
N LEU A 6 48.21 -6.14 13.53
CA LEU A 6 46.84 -6.60 13.72
C LEU A 6 46.06 -6.34 12.43
N LEU A 7 45.69 -7.40 11.71
CA LEU A 7 44.60 -7.33 10.75
C LEU A 7 43.29 -7.20 11.52
N ALA A 8 42.74 -5.99 11.55
CA ALA A 8 41.35 -5.77 11.93
C ALA A 8 40.46 -6.41 10.85
N ALA A 9 39.81 -7.52 11.21
CA ALA A 9 38.78 -8.12 10.39
C ALA A 9 37.64 -7.11 10.21
N LEU A 10 37.49 -6.60 8.99
CA LEU A 10 36.36 -5.79 8.58
C LEU A 10 35.13 -6.73 8.55
N VAL A 11 34.47 -6.86 9.69
CA VAL A 11 33.13 -7.47 9.75
C VAL A 11 32.20 -6.47 9.06
N CYS A 12 31.99 -6.66 7.76
CA CYS A 12 30.81 -6.14 7.09
C CYS A 12 29.61 -6.80 7.76
N ALA A 13 29.08 -6.17 8.80
CA ALA A 13 27.73 -6.45 9.25
C ALA A 13 26.81 -5.98 8.13
N GLU A 14 26.48 -6.88 7.20
CA GLU A 14 25.24 -6.74 6.47
C GLU A 14 24.16 -6.66 7.55
N ALA A 15 23.64 -5.44 7.76
CA ALA A 15 22.45 -5.26 8.56
C ALA A 15 21.39 -6.13 7.89
N SER A 16 21.12 -7.30 8.47
CA SER A 16 20.04 -8.18 8.05
C SER A 16 18.78 -7.33 8.09
N ALA A 17 18.32 -6.84 6.93
CA ALA A 17 17.09 -6.10 6.85
C ALA A 17 16.00 -7.00 7.42
N ALA A 18 15.39 -6.57 8.53
CA ALA A 18 14.33 -7.35 9.17
C ALA A 18 13.28 -7.70 8.11
N GLU A 19 12.84 -8.97 8.09
CA GLU A 19 11.87 -9.44 7.10
C GLU A 19 10.63 -8.51 7.09
N PRO A 20 10.10 -8.14 5.91
CA PRO A 20 8.91 -7.30 5.82
C PRO A 20 7.74 -7.92 6.58
N LYS A 21 7.01 -7.08 7.33
CA LYS A 21 5.83 -7.49 8.10
C LYS A 21 4.76 -8.06 7.16
N SER A 22 4.04 -9.09 7.61
CA SER A 22 2.91 -9.61 6.84
C SER A 22 1.71 -8.64 6.88
N LEU A 23 1.05 -8.46 5.74
CA LEU A 23 -0.10 -7.56 5.58
C LEU A 23 -1.29 -8.29 4.96
N ALA A 24 -2.42 -8.30 5.65
CA ALA A 24 -3.71 -8.64 5.04
C ALA A 24 -4.29 -7.38 4.38
N LEU A 25 -4.22 -7.31 3.05
CA LEU A 25 -4.86 -6.25 2.27
C LEU A 25 -6.28 -6.69 1.89
N MET A 26 -7.28 -5.98 2.41
CA MET A 26 -8.66 -6.17 1.97
C MET A 26 -8.89 -5.51 0.61
N ASP A 27 -9.88 -6.00 -0.13
CA ASP A 27 -10.30 -5.38 -1.38
C ASP A 27 -10.58 -3.89 -1.15
N CYS A 28 -10.10 -3.04 -2.07
CA CYS A 28 -10.40 -1.62 -1.99
C CYS A 28 -11.92 -1.42 -2.09
N GLU A 29 -12.49 -0.63 -1.20
CA GLU A 29 -13.92 -0.30 -1.22
C GLU A 29 -14.18 0.94 -2.07
N LEU A 30 -15.39 1.06 -2.63
CA LEU A 30 -15.82 2.24 -3.38
C LEU A 30 -16.91 3.00 -2.62
N ILE A 31 -16.66 4.27 -2.38
CA ILE A 31 -17.66 5.26 -1.94
C ILE A 31 -17.94 6.16 -3.15
N ASP A 32 -19.08 5.96 -3.84
CA ASP A 32 -19.41 6.66 -5.08
C ASP A 32 -20.72 7.44 -4.99
N ASP A 33 -20.60 8.77 -4.82
CA ASP A 33 -21.74 9.69 -4.75
C ASP A 33 -22.44 9.84 -6.11
N MET A 34 -21.76 9.48 -7.20
CA MET A 34 -22.33 9.50 -8.56
C MET A 34 -23.07 8.22 -8.92
N ARG A 35 -23.05 7.19 -8.05
CA ARG A 35 -23.62 5.86 -8.35
C ARG A 35 -25.06 5.90 -8.86
N PRO A 36 -25.98 6.71 -8.32
CA PRO A 36 -27.36 6.80 -8.82
C PRO A 36 -27.46 7.28 -10.27
N PHE A 37 -26.48 8.06 -10.74
CA PHE A 37 -26.45 8.65 -12.08
C PHE A 37 -25.59 7.87 -13.08
N ALA A 38 -24.85 6.85 -12.61
CA ALA A 38 -23.97 6.05 -13.45
C ALA A 38 -24.75 5.00 -14.25
N SER A 39 -24.39 4.84 -15.53
CA SER A 39 -24.85 3.72 -16.34
C SER A 39 -24.33 2.39 -15.79
N GLU A 40 -25.00 1.29 -16.13
CA GLU A 40 -24.53 -0.06 -15.76
C GLU A 40 -23.14 -0.38 -16.30
N GLN A 41 -22.80 0.14 -17.49
CA GLN A 41 -21.45 0.01 -18.02
C GLN A 41 -20.43 0.75 -17.16
N ALA A 42 -20.71 2.01 -16.80
CA ALA A 42 -19.81 2.80 -15.97
C ALA A 42 -19.61 2.18 -14.58
N ARG A 43 -20.65 1.57 -14.00
CA ARG A 43 -20.56 0.81 -12.74
C ARG A 43 -19.60 -0.38 -12.86
N ARG A 44 -19.77 -1.20 -13.91
CA ARG A 44 -18.87 -2.33 -14.18
C ARG A 44 -17.42 -1.91 -14.40
N GLU A 45 -17.19 -0.81 -15.12
CA GLU A 45 -15.85 -0.27 -15.32
C GLU A 45 -15.20 0.15 -14.00
N VAL A 46 -15.96 0.77 -13.08
CA VAL A 46 -15.44 1.12 -11.76
C VAL A 46 -15.18 -0.12 -10.91
N ASP A 47 -16.06 -1.12 -10.93
CA ASP A 47 -15.83 -2.38 -10.22
C ASP A 47 -14.55 -3.09 -10.72
N GLN A 48 -14.30 -3.06 -12.03
CA GLN A 48 -13.05 -3.54 -12.63
C GLN A 48 -11.84 -2.73 -12.16
N ARG A 49 -11.96 -1.39 -12.09
CA ARG A 49 -10.88 -0.53 -11.58
C ARG A 49 -10.58 -0.78 -10.11
N ILE A 50 -11.57 -1.08 -9.29
CA ILE A 50 -11.38 -1.44 -7.89
C ILE A 50 -10.53 -2.71 -7.75
N ALA A 51 -10.83 -3.75 -8.53
CA ALA A 51 -10.00 -4.95 -8.58
C ALA A 51 -8.57 -4.64 -9.08
N LEU A 52 -8.45 -3.83 -10.13
CA LEU A 52 -7.18 -3.40 -10.70
C LEU A 52 -6.30 -2.68 -9.68
N ILE A 53 -6.82 -1.69 -8.95
CA ILE A 53 -6.02 -0.94 -7.98
C ILE A 53 -5.70 -1.73 -6.73
N THR A 54 -6.57 -2.67 -6.32
CA THR A 54 -6.28 -3.58 -5.20
C THR A 54 -5.06 -4.43 -5.54
N ALA A 55 -5.03 -5.00 -6.74
CA ALA A 55 -3.90 -5.79 -7.21
C ALA A 55 -2.62 -4.97 -7.38
N GLU A 56 -2.70 -3.76 -7.96
CA GLU A 56 -1.54 -2.89 -8.11
C GLU A 56 -1.01 -2.42 -6.75
N LEU A 57 -1.88 -2.12 -5.78
CA LEU A 57 -1.48 -1.74 -4.43
C LEU A 57 -0.73 -2.87 -3.73
N ALA A 58 -1.26 -4.10 -3.77
CA ALA A 58 -0.56 -5.27 -3.24
C ALA A 58 0.83 -5.41 -3.86
N LYS A 59 0.88 -5.40 -5.20
CA LYS A 59 2.12 -5.54 -5.98
C LYS A 59 3.14 -4.47 -5.64
N GLU A 60 2.75 -3.21 -5.54
CA GLU A 60 3.68 -2.11 -5.24
C GLU A 60 4.22 -2.18 -3.79
N LEU A 61 3.40 -2.58 -2.83
CA LEU A 61 3.84 -2.77 -1.43
C LEU A 61 4.86 -3.92 -1.31
N GLU A 62 4.64 -5.03 -2.04
CA GLU A 62 5.58 -6.16 -2.09
C GLU A 62 6.86 -5.83 -2.86
N ARG A 63 6.73 -5.21 -4.04
CA ARG A 63 7.87 -4.86 -4.92
C ARG A 63 8.88 -3.96 -4.20
N ARG A 64 8.41 -3.11 -3.28
CA ARG A 64 9.26 -2.20 -2.49
C ARG A 64 9.72 -2.80 -1.15
N GLY A 65 9.38 -4.06 -0.87
CA GLY A 65 9.74 -4.75 0.37
C GLY A 65 9.13 -4.10 1.63
N MET A 66 8.00 -3.39 1.48
CA MET A 66 7.33 -2.75 2.62
C MET A 66 6.54 -3.77 3.44
N TYR A 67 5.91 -4.70 2.74
CA TYR A 67 5.10 -5.78 3.32
C TYR A 67 5.22 -7.05 2.50
N ARG A 68 4.98 -8.18 3.15
CA ARG A 68 4.61 -9.44 2.50
C ARG A 68 3.08 -9.52 2.47
N VAL A 69 2.47 -9.33 1.31
CA VAL A 69 1.01 -9.26 1.22
C VAL A 69 0.45 -10.68 1.22
N LEU A 70 -0.52 -10.92 2.09
CA LEU A 70 -1.15 -12.23 2.24
C LEU A 70 -2.45 -12.30 1.45
N ASP A 71 -2.75 -13.49 0.93
CA ASP A 71 -4.09 -13.81 0.45
C ASP A 71 -5.12 -13.59 1.56
N ARG A 72 -6.33 -13.16 1.17
CA ARG A 72 -7.42 -12.84 2.10
C ARG A 72 -7.75 -13.98 3.07
N ALA A 73 -7.65 -15.24 2.64
CA ALA A 73 -7.88 -16.42 3.48
C ALA A 73 -6.86 -16.56 4.63
N SER A 74 -5.69 -15.93 4.49
CA SER A 74 -4.57 -15.97 5.44
C SER A 74 -4.56 -14.78 6.40
N ALA A 75 -5.60 -13.93 6.36
CA ALA A 75 -5.71 -12.73 7.21
C ALA A 75 -5.56 -12.98 8.72
N PRO A 76 -6.03 -14.10 9.32
CA PRO A 76 -5.84 -14.36 10.74
C PRO A 76 -4.37 -14.47 11.19
N GLY A 77 -3.43 -14.70 10.27
CA GLY A 77 -1.99 -14.77 10.54
C GLY A 77 -1.20 -13.50 10.18
N ALA A 78 -1.88 -12.42 9.78
CA ALA A 78 -1.21 -11.18 9.39
C ALA A 78 -0.78 -10.36 10.60
N GLU A 79 0.39 -9.72 10.53
CA GLU A 79 0.84 -8.77 11.56
C GLU A 79 0.19 -7.39 11.40
N ARG A 80 -0.27 -7.09 10.19
CA ARG A 80 -0.93 -5.83 9.81
C ARG A 80 -2.19 -6.11 9.02
N ILE A 81 -3.17 -5.21 9.16
CA ILE A 81 -4.40 -5.22 8.37
C ILE A 81 -4.50 -3.89 7.64
N ALA A 82 -4.66 -3.94 6.32
CA ALA A 82 -4.88 -2.77 5.48
C ALA A 82 -6.35 -2.70 5.03
N ARG A 83 -6.94 -1.51 5.19
CA ARG A 83 -8.18 -1.10 4.51
C ARG A 83 -7.83 -0.08 3.45
N CYS A 84 -8.40 -0.24 2.26
CA CYS A 84 -8.27 0.67 1.15
C CYS A 84 -9.67 1.13 0.74
N TRP A 85 -9.83 2.42 0.42
CA TRP A 85 -11.09 2.89 -0.14
C TRP A 85 -10.88 4.06 -1.11
N VAL A 86 -11.75 4.13 -2.11
CA VAL A 86 -11.80 5.21 -3.10
C VAL A 86 -13.07 6.02 -2.89
N GLN A 87 -12.92 7.32 -2.67
CA GLN A 87 -14.01 8.28 -2.65
C GLN A 87 -14.12 8.94 -4.02
N LYS A 88 -15.26 8.76 -4.66
CA LYS A 88 -15.57 9.28 -5.98
C LYS A 88 -16.74 10.25 -5.88
N VAL A 89 -16.42 11.53 -5.89
CA VAL A 89 -17.42 12.63 -5.87
C VAL A 89 -17.77 13.09 -7.29
N SER A 90 -16.93 12.80 -8.29
CA SER A 90 -17.20 13.07 -9.71
C SER A 90 -16.33 12.19 -10.62
N ASN A 91 -16.49 12.31 -11.94
CA ASN A 91 -15.54 11.70 -12.90
C ASN A 91 -14.19 12.44 -12.97
N LEU A 92 -14.07 13.62 -12.35
CA LEU A 92 -12.86 14.42 -12.37
C LEU A 92 -12.09 14.37 -11.04
N ILE A 93 -12.76 14.29 -9.90
CA ILE A 93 -12.15 14.42 -8.56
C ILE A 93 -12.43 13.15 -7.77
N LEU A 94 -11.36 12.43 -7.43
CA LEU A 94 -11.40 11.22 -6.62
C LEU A 94 -10.25 11.24 -5.60
N ASN A 95 -10.44 10.54 -4.49
CA ASN A 95 -9.45 10.39 -3.44
C ASN A 95 -9.25 8.90 -3.12
N ILE A 96 -8.01 8.42 -3.16
CA ILE A 96 -7.65 7.03 -2.82
C ILE A 96 -6.99 7.05 -1.45
N ASN A 97 -7.45 6.17 -0.56
CA ASN A 97 -7.00 6.10 0.83
C ASN A 97 -6.51 4.70 1.18
N ILE A 98 -5.60 4.64 2.13
CA ILE A 98 -5.22 3.43 2.85
C ILE A 98 -5.05 3.72 4.33
N GLU A 99 -5.59 2.83 5.15
CA GLU A 99 -5.30 2.75 6.58
C GLU A 99 -4.66 1.41 6.88
N VAL A 100 -3.54 1.42 7.62
CA VAL A 100 -2.87 0.21 8.09
C VAL A 100 -2.89 0.18 9.61
N ARG A 101 -3.32 -0.94 10.16
CA ARG A 101 -3.46 -1.16 11.61
C ARG A 101 -2.67 -2.38 12.08
N SER A 102 -2.33 -2.39 13.36
CA SER A 102 -1.76 -3.54 14.05
C SER A 102 -2.81 -4.63 14.21
N ALA A 103 -2.55 -5.85 13.75
CA ALA A 103 -3.48 -6.96 13.96
C ALA A 103 -3.59 -7.38 15.44
N ALA A 104 -2.53 -7.13 16.22
CA ALA A 104 -2.48 -7.50 17.64
C ALA A 104 -3.21 -6.52 18.56
N THR A 105 -3.22 -5.22 18.22
CA THR A 105 -3.73 -4.16 19.09
C THR A 105 -4.90 -3.36 18.49
N ASP A 106 -5.22 -3.58 17.22
CA ASP A 106 -6.14 -2.76 16.39
C ASP A 106 -5.76 -1.26 16.29
N GLU A 107 -4.59 -0.87 16.80
CA GLU A 107 -4.11 0.51 16.72
C GLU A 107 -3.68 0.88 15.30
N THR A 108 -4.03 2.09 14.89
CA THR A 108 -3.64 2.63 13.59
C THR A 108 -2.15 2.92 13.55
N VAL A 109 -1.46 2.25 12.62
CA VAL A 109 -0.04 2.47 12.35
C VAL A 109 0.13 3.71 11.48
N TYR A 110 -0.69 3.85 10.43
CA TYR A 110 -0.81 5.07 9.63
C TYR A 110 -2.08 5.10 8.80
N VAL A 111 -2.40 6.32 8.35
CA VAL A 111 -3.35 6.59 7.27
C VAL A 111 -2.62 7.43 6.21
N LYS A 112 -2.85 7.14 4.93
CA LYS A 112 -2.36 7.92 3.80
C LYS A 112 -3.45 8.04 2.74
N SER A 113 -3.38 9.13 1.98
CA SER A 113 -4.28 9.36 0.87
C SER A 113 -3.61 10.11 -0.27
N VAL A 114 -4.26 10.10 -1.43
CA VAL A 114 -3.88 10.89 -2.59
C VAL A 114 -5.12 11.30 -3.37
N ASP A 115 -5.16 12.55 -3.81
CA ASP A 115 -6.15 13.03 -4.76
C ASP A 115 -5.69 12.73 -6.18
N ILE A 116 -6.61 12.21 -6.99
CA ILE A 116 -6.39 12.02 -8.42
C ILE A 116 -7.37 12.87 -9.22
N ARG A 117 -6.92 13.29 -10.41
CA ARG A 117 -7.77 13.95 -11.40
C ARG A 117 -8.03 13.03 -12.59
N GLY A 118 -9.30 12.72 -12.82
CA GLY A 118 -9.79 11.87 -13.92
C GLY A 118 -10.14 10.44 -13.49
N ASN A 119 -11.07 9.84 -14.24
CA ASN A 119 -11.62 8.51 -13.98
C ASN A 119 -11.26 7.52 -15.09
N THR A 120 -9.96 7.25 -15.26
CA THR A 120 -9.43 6.24 -16.19
C THR A 120 -8.51 5.29 -15.47
N ASP A 121 -8.27 4.11 -16.04
CA ASP A 121 -7.37 3.11 -15.45
C ASP A 121 -5.99 3.70 -15.17
N GLU A 122 -5.49 4.54 -16.09
CA GLU A 122 -4.18 5.18 -15.93
C GLU A 122 -4.14 6.18 -14.77
N THR A 123 -5.18 7.00 -14.57
CA THR A 123 -5.21 7.96 -13.44
C THR A 123 -5.29 7.24 -12.10
N TRP A 124 -6.05 6.15 -12.03
CA TRP A 124 -6.18 5.29 -10.85
C TRP A 124 -4.85 4.59 -10.52
N LEU A 125 -4.20 3.97 -11.50
CA LEU A 125 -2.91 3.30 -11.31
C LEU A 125 -1.80 4.28 -10.89
N ARG A 126 -1.73 5.46 -11.50
CA ARG A 126 -0.79 6.52 -11.06
C ARG A 126 -1.09 6.98 -9.64
N GLY A 127 -2.37 7.06 -9.27
CA GLY A 127 -2.81 7.33 -7.91
C GLY A 127 -2.24 6.31 -6.91
N VAL A 128 -2.42 5.02 -7.16
CA VAL A 128 -1.86 3.95 -6.31
C VAL A 128 -0.35 4.08 -6.14
N ARG A 129 0.41 4.28 -7.24
CA ARG A 129 1.87 4.43 -7.16
C ARG A 129 2.27 5.64 -6.31
N ARG A 130 1.60 6.77 -6.51
CA ARG A 130 1.82 7.98 -5.71
C ARG A 130 1.45 7.79 -4.24
N LEU A 131 0.41 7.02 -3.95
CA LEU A 131 0.02 6.65 -2.59
C LEU A 131 1.11 5.81 -1.92
N VAL A 132 1.70 4.84 -2.63
CA VAL A 132 2.80 4.03 -2.11
C VAL A 132 4.07 4.86 -1.90
N ASP A 133 4.37 5.82 -2.78
CA ASP A 133 5.45 6.80 -2.55
C ASP A 133 5.24 7.55 -1.22
N ASN A 134 4.00 8.01 -0.96
CA ASN A 134 3.64 8.69 0.30
C ASN A 134 3.79 7.80 1.56
N ILE A 135 3.64 6.48 1.42
CA ILE A 135 3.86 5.50 2.50
C ILE A 135 5.36 5.34 2.75
N GLU A 136 6.15 5.21 1.68
CA GLU A 136 7.61 5.06 1.75
C GLU A 136 8.28 6.23 2.44
N GLU A 137 7.95 7.45 2.01
CA GLU A 137 8.45 8.70 2.57
C GLU A 137 8.23 8.75 4.09
N ARG A 138 7.07 8.31 4.58
CA ARG A 138 6.80 8.22 6.03
C ARG A 138 7.75 7.25 6.73
N ARG A 139 7.99 6.07 6.13
CA ARG A 139 8.80 5.02 6.76
C ARG A 139 10.23 5.50 7.05
N HIS A 140 10.77 6.34 6.17
CA HIS A 140 12.10 6.93 6.35
C HIS A 140 12.18 7.96 7.49
N HIS A 141 11.06 8.53 7.94
CA HIS A 141 11.04 9.50 9.04
C HIS A 141 10.84 8.88 10.43
N LEU A 142 10.75 7.56 10.53
CA LEU A 142 10.52 6.82 11.78
C LEU A 142 11.75 6.05 12.28
N HIS A 143 12.91 6.27 11.66
CA HIS A 143 14.20 5.70 12.04
C HIS A 143 15.14 6.78 12.56
#